data_AF-A0A2E3IFX0-F1
#
_entry.id   AF-A0A2E3IFX0-F1
#
_cell.length_a   1.000
_cell.length_b   1.000
_cell.length_c   1.000
_cell.angle_alpha   90.00
_cell.angle_beta   90.00
_cell.angle_gamma   90.00
#
_symmetry.space_group_name_H-M   'P 1'
#
loop_
_entity.id
_entity.type
_entity.pdbx_description
1 polymer ?
#
loop_
_entity_poly.entity_id
_entity_poly.type
_entity_poly.pdbx_seq_one_letter_code
_entity_poly.pdbx_strand_id
1 'polypeptide(L)' 'MRFFRASHHSSTWQLHSQLKGDEEWQEHRPIGREEWEALRDVLWRKYQRGRCPWELINKIDKKLEDMAGDGGERKEAL' A
#
# COMPACT_ATOMS: atom_id res chain seq x y z
N MET A 1 3.47 1.06 16.83
CA MET A 1 3.58 0.01 15.77
C MET A 1 2.31 0.07 14.97
N ARG A 2 2.38 0.15 13.63
CA ARG A 2 1.21 0.22 12.76
C ARG A 2 1.09 -1.09 11.98
N PHE A 3 -0.08 -1.69 11.98
CA PHE A 3 -0.41 -2.88 11.21
C PHE A 3 -0.97 -2.46 9.87
N PHE A 4 -0.57 -3.16 8.80
CA PHE A 4 -1.07 -2.91 7.46
C PHE A 4 -1.70 -4.19 6.91
N ARG A 5 -2.85 -4.05 6.27
CA ARG A 5 -3.56 -5.12 5.59
C ARG A 5 -3.92 -4.65 4.18
N ALA A 6 -3.70 -5.53 3.21
CA ALA A 6 -4.07 -5.30 1.82
C ALA A 6 -4.92 -6.45 1.30
N SER A 7 -5.96 -6.10 0.54
CA SER A 7 -6.73 -7.03 -0.28
C SER A 7 -6.59 -6.61 -1.74
N HIS A 8 -6.25 -7.56 -2.60
CA HIS A 8 -6.17 -7.36 -4.05
C HIS A 8 -7.31 -8.14 -4.72
N HIS A 9 -8.22 -7.44 -5.38
CA HIS A 9 -9.33 -8.03 -6.12
C HIS A 9 -9.51 -7.31 -7.45
N SER A 10 -9.50 -8.06 -8.56
CA SER A 10 -9.77 -7.54 -9.91
C SER A 10 -8.97 -6.27 -10.26
N SER A 11 -7.66 -6.29 -9.99
CA SER A 11 -6.72 -5.16 -10.20
C SER A 11 -6.89 -3.96 -9.26
N THR A 12 -7.84 -4.01 -8.32
CA THR A 12 -8.03 -2.98 -7.30
C THR A 12 -7.39 -3.40 -5.98
N TRP A 13 -6.64 -2.48 -5.39
CA TRP A 13 -6.07 -2.63 -4.06
C TRP A 13 -6.92 -1.88 -3.03
N GLN A 14 -7.22 -2.55 -1.93
CA GLN A 14 -7.83 -1.96 -0.75
C GLN A 14 -6.84 -2.09 0.39
N LEU A 15 -6.37 -0.96 0.92
CA LEU A 15 -5.41 -0.93 2.02
C LEU A 15 -6.06 -0.40 3.28
N HIS A 16 -5.78 -1.08 4.37
CA HIS A 16 -6.20 -0.68 5.71
C HIS A 16 -4.98 -0.64 6.61
N SER A 17 -4.95 0.32 7.53
CA SER A 17 -3.96 0.32 8.60
C SER A 17 -4.60 0.50 9.96
N GLN A 18 -3.97 -0.04 10.98
CA GLN A 18 -4.40 0.11 12.36
C GLN A 18 -3.19 0.44 13.23
N LEU A 19 -3.31 1.43 14.12
CA LEU A 19 -2.33 1.65 15.16
C LEU A 19 -2.50 0.59 16.24
N LYS A 20 -1.41 0.00 16.72
CA LYS A 20 -1.44 -0.98 17.80
C LYS A 20 -2.10 -0.36 19.04
N GLY A 21 -3.28 -0.86 19.40
CA GLY A 21 -4.09 -0.37 20.52
C GLY A 21 -5.43 0.21 20.09
N ASP A 22 -5.61 0.53 18.82
CA ASP A 22 -6.92 0.93 18.27
C ASP A 22 -7.76 -0.30 17.91
N GLU A 23 -9.08 -0.21 18.09
CA GLU A 23 -10.03 -1.24 17.67
C GLU A 23 -10.36 -1.15 16.18
N GLU A 24 -10.25 0.03 15.58
CA GLU A 24 -10.72 0.27 14.21
C GLU A 24 -9.58 0.19 13.17
N TRP A 25 -9.90 -0.34 12.00
CA TRP A 25 -9.00 -0.34 10.84
C TRP A 25 -9.33 0.89 9.99
N GLN A 26 -8.35 1.77 9.82
CA GLN A 26 -8.48 2.94 8.95
C GLN A 26 -8.29 2.50 7.50
N GLU A 27 -9.31 2.69 6.68
CA GLU A 27 -9.21 2.49 5.24
C GLU A 27 -8.48 3.67 4.58
N HIS A 28 -7.53 3.34 3.71
CA HIS A 28 -6.80 4.33 2.93
C HIS A 28 -7.41 4.47 1.54
N ARG A 29 -8.22 5.52 1.34
CA ARG A 29 -8.73 5.92 0.02
C ARG A 29 -8.70 7.45 -0.11
N PRO A 30 -7.82 8.03 -0.97
CA PRO A 30 -6.82 7.36 -1.81
C PRO A 30 -5.66 6.75 -0.99
N ILE A 31 -5.05 5.67 -1.50
CA ILE A 31 -3.87 5.07 -0.87
C ILE A 31 -2.66 5.99 -1.11
N GLY A 32 -2.08 6.51 -0.03
CA GLY A 32 -0.92 7.39 -0.06
C GLY A 32 0.38 6.65 -0.42
N ARG A 33 1.44 7.42 -0.69
CA ARG A 33 2.74 6.87 -1.06
C ARG A 33 3.34 6.00 0.04
N GLU A 34 3.31 6.47 1.29
CA GLU A 34 3.84 5.75 2.45
C GLU A 34 3.16 4.39 2.63
N GLU A 35 1.84 4.36 2.43
CA GLU A 35 1.04 3.14 2.43
C GLU A 35 1.43 2.16 1.33
N TRP A 36 1.69 2.64 0.11
CA TRP A 36 2.17 1.83 -1.00
C TRP A 36 3.57 1.27 -0.74
N GLU A 37 4.48 2.06 -0.17
CA GLU A 37 5.82 1.62 0.24
C GLU A 37 5.74 0.53 1.32
N ALA A 38 4.86 0.69 2.30
CA ALA A 38 4.62 -0.32 3.33
C ALA A 38 4.06 -1.63 2.74
N LEU A 39 3.12 -1.53 1.80
CA LEU A 39 2.59 -2.71 1.10
C LEU A 39 3.67 -3.41 0.26
N ARG A 40 4.51 -2.63 -0.43
CA ARG A 40 5.65 -3.15 -1.22
C ARG A 40 6.60 -3.98 -0.35
N ASP A 41 6.94 -3.51 0.83
CA ASP A 41 7.79 -4.23 1.80
C ASP A 41 7.13 -5.54 2.28
N VAL A 42 5.82 -5.52 2.55
CA VAL A 42 5.05 -6.73 2.89
C VAL A 42 5.06 -7.76 1.75
N LEU A 43 4.85 -7.31 0.51
CA LEU A 43 4.90 -8.19 -0.66
C LEU A 43 6.31 -8.73 -0.91
N TRP A 44 7.34 -7.91 -0.72
CA TRP A 44 8.74 -8.33 -0.82
C TRP A 44 9.06 -9.48 0.13
N ARG A 45 8.67 -9.36 1.41
CA ARG A 45 8.81 -10.46 2.39
C ARG A 45 8.02 -11.71 2.00
N LYS A 46 6.85 -11.57 1.36
CA LYS A 46 6.07 -12.72 0.86
C LYS A 46 6.74 -13.38 -0.33
N TYR A 47 7.27 -12.60 -1.26
CA TYR A 47 8.02 -13.07 -2.42
C TYR A 47 9.27 -13.84 -2.01
N GLN A 48 10.06 -13.31 -1.08
CA GLN A 48 11.24 -13.98 -0.54
C GLN A 48 10.96 -15.37 0.06
N ARG A 49 9.72 -15.63 0.50
CA ARG A 49 9.26 -16.92 1.04
C ARG A 49 8.47 -17.76 0.03
N GLY A 50 8.45 -17.37 -1.25
CA GLY A 50 7.73 -18.07 -2.31
C GLY A 50 6.19 -18.01 -2.19
N ARG A 51 5.64 -17.04 -1.45
CA ARG A 51 4.18 -16.92 -1.21
C ARG A 51 3.48 -15.89 -2.10
N CYS A 52 4.22 -15.18 -2.94
CA CYS A 52 3.72 -14.11 -3.80
C CYS A 52 4.51 -14.09 -5.10
N PRO A 53 3.88 -13.91 -6.28
CA PRO A 53 4.59 -13.68 -7.52
C PRO A 53 5.25 -12.30 -7.56
N TRP A 54 6.36 -12.19 -8.31
CA TRP A 54 7.09 -10.94 -8.52
C TRP A 54 6.23 -9.86 -9.20
N GLU A 55 5.29 -10.27 -10.07
CA GLU A 55 4.42 -9.33 -10.80
C GLU A 55 3.63 -8.38 -9.90
N LEU A 56 3.23 -8.83 -8.70
CA LEU A 56 2.53 -7.96 -7.76
C LEU A 56 3.44 -6.86 -7.19
N ILE A 57 4.72 -7.16 -6.97
CA ILE A 57 5.71 -6.16 -6.53
C ILE A 57 5.96 -5.17 -7.65
N ASN A 58 6.19 -5.66 -8.88
CA ASN A 58 6.44 -4.82 -10.05
C ASN A 58 5.28 -3.83 -10.31
N LYS A 59 4.02 -4.27 -10.13
CA LYS A 59 2.84 -3.38 -10.22
C LYS A 59 2.87 -2.25 -9.19
N ILE A 60 3.33 -2.52 -7.96
CA ILE A 60 3.45 -1.49 -6.92
C ILE A 60 4.64 -0.59 -7.17
N ASP A 61 5.79 -1.14 -7.58
CA ASP A 61 6.97 -0.34 -7.93
C ASP A 61 6.61 0.65 -9.06
N LYS A 62 5.92 0.19 -10.11
CA LYS A 62 5.41 1.08 -11.17
C LYS A 62 4.44 2.14 -10.63
N LYS A 63 3.54 1.77 -9.71
CA LYS A 63 2.61 2.73 -9.09
C LYS A 63 3.34 3.80 -8.28
N LEU A 64 4.41 3.41 -7.57
CA LEU A 64 5.29 4.31 -6.82
C LEU A 64 6.08 5.24 -7.74
N GLU A 65 6.58 4.74 -8.87
CA GLU A 65 7.21 5.53 -9.92
C GLU A 65 6.25 6.56 -10.52
N ASP A 66 5.02 6.12 -10.88
CA ASP A 66 3.97 7.01 -11.39
C ASP A 66 3.65 8.13 -10.39
N MET A 67 3.60 7.83 -9.09
CA MET A 67 3.38 8.82 -8.02
C MET A 67 4.59 9.74 -7.78
N ALA A 68 5.81 9.27 -8.05
CA ALA A 68 7.02 10.09 -7.94
C ALA A 68 7.16 11.09 -9.11
N GLY A 69 6.62 10.76 -10.28
CA GLY A 69 6.47 11.68 -11.41
C GLY A 69 5.37 12.73 -11.21
N ASP A 70 4.37 12.43 -10.38
CA ASP A 70 3.21 13.28 -10.05
C ASP A 70 3.42 14.04 -8.72
N GLY A 71 4.56 14.71 -8.59
CA GLY A 71 4.91 15.54 -7.43
C GLY A 71 4.15 16.88 -7.38
N GLY A 72 2.82 16.86 -7.52
CA GLY A 72 2.00 18.07 -7.59
C GLY A 72 0.61 17.90 -6.99
N GLU A 73 0.51 18.16 -5.67
CA GLU A 73 -0.62 18.83 -5.04
C GLU A 73 -1.97 18.07 -4.93
N ARG A 74 -2.32 17.61 -3.72
CA ARG A 74 -3.55 18.04 -3.01
C ARG A 74 -3.36 17.93 -1.50
N LYS A 75 -3.13 19.08 -0.88
CA LYS A 75 -3.38 19.30 0.55
C LYS A 75 -4.89 19.21 0.82
N GLU A 76 -5.20 18.63 1.99
CA GLU A 76 -6.32 18.90 2.91
C GLU A 76 -7.66 19.38 2.33
N ALA A 77 -8.73 18.65 2.66
CA ALA A 77 -10.07 19.23 2.71
C ALA A 77 -10.56 19.17 4.17
N LEU A 78 -10.73 20.39 4.69
CA LEU A 78 -11.26 20.83 5.97
C LEU A 78 -12.62 20.24 6.33
#